data_AF-A0A0E3PBC2-F1
#
_entry.id   AF-A0A0E3PBC2-F1
#
_cell.length_a   1.000
_cell.length_b   1.000
_cell.length_c   1.000
_cell.angle_alpha   90.00
_cell.angle_beta   90.00
_cell.angle_gamma   90.00
#
_symmetry.space_group_name_H-M   'P 1'
#
loop_
_entity.id
_entity.type
_entity.pdbx_description
1 polymer ?
#
loop_
_entity_poly.entity_id
_entity_poly.type
_entity_poly.pdbx_seq_one_letter_code
_entity_poly.pdbx_strand_id
1 'polypeptide(L)'
;MCFEIPQIGLELAQIGNILRIAGSDETLKPFRSTRTTFLVDSLDEFRVLLEEKGAEIIRGPDKVPTGRNMTVEHPDGSVIEYVEHSKMYESQT
;
A
#
# COMPACT_ATOMS: atom_id res chain seq x y z
N MET A 1 -9.94 -0.02 -11.83
CA MET A 1 -9.89 -1.48 -12.04
C MET A 1 -10.27 -2.17 -10.74
N CYS A 2 -11.02 -3.27 -10.76
CA CYS A 2 -11.32 -4.06 -9.55
C CYS A 2 -10.74 -5.46 -9.67
N PHE A 3 -10.20 -6.00 -8.58
CA PHE A 3 -9.65 -7.35 -8.54
C PHE A 3 -9.63 -7.90 -7.12
N GLU A 4 -9.66 -9.23 -7.01
CA GLU A 4 -9.73 -9.93 -5.74
C GLU A 4 -8.34 -10.46 -5.33
N ILE A 5 -8.09 -10.51 -4.03
CA ILE A 5 -7.00 -11.28 -3.43
C ILE A 5 -7.63 -12.40 -2.58
N PRO A 6 -7.99 -13.54 -3.20
CA PRO A 6 -8.75 -14.60 -2.53
C PRO A 6 -7.99 -15.21 -1.34
N GLN A 7 -6.66 -15.21 -1.39
CA GLN A 7 -5.79 -15.80 -0.36
C GLN A 7 -5.96 -15.11 1.01
N ILE A 8 -6.36 -13.84 1.01
CA ILE A 8 -6.60 -13.05 2.22
C ILE A 8 -8.01 -12.45 2.23
N GLY A 9 -8.93 -12.94 1.40
CA GLY A 9 -10.34 -12.52 1.41
C GLY A 9 -10.56 -11.02 1.24
N LEU A 10 -9.78 -10.37 0.37
CA LEU A 10 -9.90 -8.94 0.07
C LEU A 10 -10.40 -8.70 -1.35
N GLU A 11 -11.17 -7.63 -1.48
CA GLU A 11 -11.52 -7.01 -2.75
C GLU A 11 -10.84 -5.64 -2.84
N LEU A 12 -10.23 -5.37 -4.00
CA LEU A 12 -9.53 -4.13 -4.27
C LEU A 12 -10.16 -3.41 -5.43
N ALA A 13 -10.30 -2.09 -5.28
CA ALA A 13 -10.69 -1.20 -6.36
C ALA A 13 -9.67 -0.05 -6.48
N GLN A 14 -9.03 0.05 -7.63
CA GLN A 14 -8.15 1.16 -7.98
C GLN A 14 -8.92 2.26 -8.70
N ILE A 15 -8.83 3.48 -8.19
CA ILE A 15 -9.37 4.72 -8.76
C ILE A 15 -8.21 5.71 -8.88
N GLY A 16 -7.59 5.79 -10.07
CA GLY A 16 -6.36 6.55 -10.25
C GLY A 16 -5.24 6.02 -9.32
N ASN A 17 -4.71 6.89 -8.46
CA ASN A 17 -3.63 6.56 -7.50
C ASN A 17 -4.16 6.16 -6.11
N ILE A 18 -5.48 5.97 -5.98
CA ILE A 18 -6.14 5.61 -4.72
C ILE A 18 -6.59 4.16 -4.80
N LEU A 19 -6.20 3.35 -3.80
CA LEU A 19 -6.63 1.97 -3.65
C LEU A 19 -7.66 1.87 -2.52
N ARG A 20 -8.83 1.32 -2.83
CA ARG A 20 -9.88 1.02 -1.85
C ARG A 20 -9.87 -0.46 -1.53
N ILE A 21 -9.76 -0.79 -0.25
CA ILE A 21 -9.74 -2.16 0.28
C ILE A 21 -11.09 -2.47 0.91
N ALA A 22 -11.71 -3.57 0.49
CA ALA A 22 -12.95 -4.11 1.06
C ALA A 22 -12.75 -5.57 1.51
N GLY A 23 -13.47 -5.97 2.55
CA GLY A 23 -13.38 -7.30 3.15
C GLY A 23 -14.29 -7.41 4.37
N SER A 24 -14.30 -8.58 5.02
CA SER A 24 -15.03 -8.75 6.28
C SER A 24 -14.35 -7.97 7.43
N ASP A 25 -15.06 -7.75 8.54
CA ASP A 25 -14.49 -7.06 9.70
C ASP A 25 -13.24 -7.73 10.28
N GLU A 26 -13.18 -9.06 10.26
CA GLU A 26 -11.98 -9.80 10.65
C GLU A 26 -10.83 -9.60 9.66
N THR A 27 -11.12 -9.60 8.36
CA THR A 27 -10.12 -9.41 7.32
C THR A 27 -9.62 -7.99 7.24
N LEU A 28 -10.45 -7.01 7.58
CA LEU A 28 -10.11 -5.59 7.58
C LEU A 28 -9.38 -5.16 8.86
N LYS A 29 -9.47 -5.89 9.97
CA LYS A 29 -8.81 -5.55 11.26
C LYS A 29 -7.35 -5.13 11.11
N PRO A 30 -6.48 -5.84 10.34
CA PRO A 30 -5.09 -5.44 10.15
C PRO A 30 -4.90 -4.16 9.34
N PHE A 31 -5.88 -3.80 8.50
CA PHE A 31 -5.84 -2.66 7.59
C PHE A 31 -6.55 -1.43 8.17
N ARG A 32 -7.32 -1.55 9.26
CA ARG A 32 -8.03 -0.42 9.89
C ARG A 32 -7.11 0.68 10.40
N SER A 33 -5.86 0.35 10.76
CA SER A 33 -4.84 1.35 11.12
C SER A 33 -4.32 2.10 9.90
N THR A 34 -4.27 1.46 8.74
CA THR A 34 -3.81 2.03 7.47
C THR A 34 -4.96 2.77 6.78
N ARG A 35 -5.00 4.10 6.93
CA ARG A 35 -6.13 4.90 6.43
C ARG A 35 -6.07 5.16 4.92
N THR A 36 -4.93 5.01 4.28
CA THR A 36 -4.70 5.36 2.87
C THR A 36 -3.56 4.54 2.28
N THR A 37 -3.70 4.15 1.02
CA THR A 37 -2.66 3.49 0.23
C THR A 37 -2.29 4.38 -0.96
N PHE A 38 -1.00 4.66 -1.15
CA PHE A 38 -0.46 5.40 -2.29
C PHE A 38 0.30 4.46 -3.23
N LEU A 39 -0.08 4.47 -4.50
CA LEU A 39 0.73 3.90 -5.57
C LEU A 39 1.83 4.90 -5.94
N VAL A 40 3.08 4.45 -5.96
CA VAL A 40 4.26 5.26 -6.28
C VAL A 40 5.13 4.59 -7.34
N ASP A 41 5.89 5.41 -8.05
CA ASP A 41 6.78 4.94 -9.11
C ASP A 41 8.05 4.26 -8.56
N SER A 42 8.48 4.65 -7.36
CA SER A 42 9.68 4.11 -6.70
C SER A 42 9.56 4.17 -5.18
N LEU A 43 9.48 3.00 -4.54
CA LEU A 43 9.51 2.89 -3.08
C LEU A 43 10.85 3.32 -2.50
N ASP A 44 11.94 3.10 -3.22
CA ASP A 44 13.27 3.44 -2.73
C ASP A 44 13.47 4.95 -2.65
N GLU A 45 12.97 5.71 -3.64
CA GLU A 45 12.99 7.18 -3.61
C GLU A 45 12.08 7.73 -2.52
N PHE A 46 10.86 7.20 -2.41
CA PHE A 46 9.92 7.62 -1.36
C PHE A 46 10.44 7.30 0.04
N ARG A 47 11.10 6.16 0.23
CA ARG A 47 11.69 5.81 1.53
C ARG A 47 12.69 6.87 1.98
N VAL A 48 13.65 7.23 1.12
CA VAL A 48 14.66 8.24 1.44
C VAL A 48 13.99 9.58 1.79
N LEU A 49 13.06 10.02 0.94
CA LEU A 49 12.33 11.28 1.16
C LEU A 49 11.53 11.27 2.47
N LEU A 50 10.87 10.16 2.80
CA LEU A 50 10.02 10.04 3.99
C LEU A 50 10.86 9.99 5.27
N GLU A 51 11.96 9.23 5.27
CA GLU A 51 12.92 9.20 6.38
C GLU A 51 13.52 10.62 6.62
N GLU A 52 13.89 11.36 5.56
CA GLU A 52 14.37 12.75 5.66
C GLU A 52 13.32 13.72 6.24
N LYS A 53 12.03 13.42 6.06
CA LYS A 53 10.91 14.21 6.58
C LYS A 53 10.46 13.78 7.98
N GLY A 54 11.16 12.81 8.59
CA GLY A 54 10.89 12.34 9.95
C GLY A 54 9.75 11.32 10.05
N ALA A 55 9.39 10.68 8.94
CA ALA A 55 8.46 9.56 8.96
C ALA A 55 9.19 8.26 9.34
N GLU A 56 8.47 7.32 9.95
CA GLU A 56 8.99 6.02 10.40
C GLU A 56 8.46 4.88 9.54
N ILE A 57 9.35 4.03 9.03
CA ILE A 57 8.96 2.81 8.31
C ILE A 57 8.62 1.71 9.33
N ILE A 58 7.33 1.50 9.57
CA ILE A 58 6.86 0.53 10.58
C ILE A 58 6.68 -0.90 10.03
N ARG A 59 6.63 -1.07 8.70
CA ARG A 59 6.61 -2.38 8.02
C ARG A 59 7.22 -2.31 6.61
N GLY A 60 7.88 -3.39 6.19
CA GLY A 60 8.54 -3.48 4.90
C GLY A 60 9.84 -2.65 4.82
N PRO A 61 10.36 -2.37 3.61
CA PRO A 61 9.79 -2.74 2.31
C PRO A 61 9.78 -4.25 2.05
N ASP A 62 8.65 -4.80 1.62
CA ASP A 62 8.46 -6.23 1.34
C ASP A 62 8.03 -6.47 -0.11
N LYS A 63 8.31 -7.67 -0.63
CA LYS A 63 7.78 -8.12 -1.93
C LYS A 63 6.37 -8.69 -1.75
N VAL A 64 5.47 -8.29 -2.63
CA VAL A 64 4.07 -8.75 -2.67
C VAL A 64 3.70 -9.18 -4.11
N PRO A 65 2.62 -9.93 -4.33
CA PRO A 65 2.27 -10.42 -5.67
C PRO A 65 2.17 -9.33 -6.74
N THR A 66 1.72 -8.13 -6.36
CA THR A 66 1.56 -6.98 -7.25
C THR A 66 2.85 -6.17 -7.49
N GLY A 67 3.89 -6.40 -6.67
CA GLY A 67 5.14 -5.66 -6.71
C GLY A 67 5.81 -5.58 -5.33
N ARG A 68 5.85 -4.39 -4.73
CA ARG A 68 6.45 -4.13 -3.42
C ARG A 68 5.55 -3.20 -2.60
N ASN A 69 5.62 -3.27 -1.27
CA ASN A 69 4.97 -2.31 -0.40
C ASN A 69 5.80 -1.97 0.86
N MET A 70 5.50 -0.85 1.49
CA MET A 70 5.94 -0.50 2.84
C MET A 70 4.84 0.27 3.57
N THR A 71 4.81 0.19 4.89
CA THR A 71 3.88 0.97 5.72
C THR A 71 4.66 1.99 6.52
N VAL A 72 4.19 3.23 6.49
CA VAL A 72 4.89 4.39 7.03
C VAL A 72 3.98 5.13 8.00
N GLU A 73 4.50 5.47 9.17
CA GLU A 73 3.89 6.42 10.10
C GLU A 73 4.49 7.81 9.90
N HIS A 74 3.65 8.79 9.58
CA HIS A 74 4.06 10.18 9.35
C HIS A 74 4.15 10.96 10.66
N PRO A 75 4.88 12.09 10.71
CA PRO A 75 5.00 12.92 11.91
C PRO A 75 3.67 13.41 12.51
N ASP A 76 2.60 13.44 11.73
CA ASP A 76 1.25 13.80 12.16
C ASP A 76 0.45 12.61 12.73
N GLY A 77 1.06 11.42 12.82
CA GLY A 77 0.45 10.18 13.29
C GLY A 77 -0.35 9.41 12.23
N SER A 78 -0.35 9.87 10.98
CA SER A 78 -1.01 9.16 9.88
C SER A 78 -0.23 7.91 9.49
N VAL A 79 -0.91 6.77 9.39
CA VAL A 79 -0.34 5.52 8.89
C VAL A 79 -0.80 5.27 7.46
N ILE A 80 0.17 5.26 6.53
CA ILE A 80 -0.04 5.17 5.08
C ILE A 80 0.75 3.98 4.53
N GLU A 81 0.12 3.21 3.64
CA GLU A 81 0.82 2.18 2.86
C GLU A 81 1.28 2.77 1.52
N TYR A 82 2.54 2.56 1.18
CA TYR A 82 3.11 2.89 -0.12
C TYR A 82 3.31 1.60 -0.90
N VAL A 83 2.88 1.58 -2.15
CA VAL A 83 2.94 0.40 -3.05
C VAL A 83 3.65 0.80 -4.34
N GLU A 84 4.56 -0.04 -4.81
CA GLU A 84 5.17 0.05 -6.14
C GLU A 84 4.76 -1.19 -6.92
N HIS A 85 4.11 -1.00 -8.08
CA HIS A 85 3.73 -2.12 -8.94
C HIS A 85 4.94 -2.66 -9.70
N SER A 86 4.95 -3.97 -9.91
CA SER A 86 5.87 -4.56 -10.88
C SER A 86 5.41 -4.23 -12.30
N LYS A 87 6.35 -4.15 -13.25
CA LYS A 87 6.06 -3.92 -14.69
C LYS A 87 5.05 -4.90 -15.29
N MET A 88 4.90 -6.09 -14.70
CA MET A 88 3.92 -7.11 -15.13
C MET A 88 2.48 -6.75 -14.74
N TYR A 89 2.29 -5.93 -13.72
CA TYR A 89 0.99 -5.45 -13.26
C TYR A 89 0.58 -4.13 -13.94
N GLU A 90 1.54 -3.25 -14.25
CA GLU A 90 1.29 -1.99 -14.98
C GLU A 90 0.65 -2.21 -16.37
N SER A 91 1.00 -3.31 -17.04
CA SER A 91 0.46 -3.66 -18.37
C SER A 91 -0.97 -4.21 -18.35
N GLN A 92 -1.56 -4.42 -17.16
CA GLN A 92 -2.94 -4.90 -16.97
C GLN A 92 -3.91 -3.82 -16.48
N THR A 93 -3.40 -2.64 -16.11
CA THR A 93 -4.17 -1.44 -15.76
C THR A 93 -4.40 -0.53 -16.96
#